data_AF-A0A539D430-F1
#
_entry.id   AF-A0A539D430-F1
#
_cell.length_a   1.000
_cell.length_b   1.000
_cell.length_c   1.000
_cell.angle_alpha   90.00
_cell.angle_beta   90.00
_cell.angle_gamma   90.00
#
_symmetry.space_group_name_H-M   'P 1'
#
loop_
_entity.id
_entity.type
_entity.pdbx_description
1 polymer ?
#
loop_
_entity_poly.entity_id
_entity_poly.type
_entity_poly.pdbx_seq_one_letter_code
_entity_poly.pdbx_strand_id
1 'polypeptide(L)'
;VGGPGGGGGTGGAGGFGAGDGGCDMVRWLQDALRDDPEVRAAVTRAQGEVGPGRALLVWNGEWIRNPGEAGEGLAGVRQAIAMEVAFAPQACRAQPMRGLVLIRFSDAAGGPRLVLGKGAWRWGDMLRGR
;
A
#
# COMPACT_ATOMS: atom_id res chain seq x y z
N VAL A 1 -7.75 -25.37 -39.17
CA VAL A 1 -6.42 -25.25 -38.51
C VAL A 1 -6.17 -23.79 -38.20
N GLY A 2 -5.75 -23.48 -36.98
CA GLY A 2 -5.87 -22.16 -36.34
C GLY A 2 -4.88 -21.10 -36.82
N GLY A 3 -5.31 -19.84 -36.77
CA GLY A 3 -4.44 -18.68 -36.91
C GLY A 3 -3.80 -18.31 -35.56
N PRO A 4 -2.52 -17.93 -35.51
CA PRO A 4 -1.93 -17.40 -34.30
C PRO A 4 -2.23 -15.90 -34.18
N GLY A 5 -3.07 -15.56 -33.20
CA GLY A 5 -3.15 -14.23 -32.64
C GLY A 5 -1.88 -13.94 -31.83
N GLY A 6 -1.17 -12.88 -32.19
CA GLY A 6 -0.04 -12.35 -31.44
C GLY A 6 -0.41 -11.00 -30.83
N GLY A 7 -1.16 -11.03 -29.72
CA GLY A 7 -1.39 -9.85 -28.88
C GLY A 7 -0.13 -9.51 -28.10
N GLY A 8 0.77 -8.73 -28.72
CA GLY A 8 1.93 -8.15 -28.05
C GLY A 8 1.50 -6.99 -27.16
N GLY A 9 1.02 -7.28 -25.96
CA GLY A 9 0.86 -6.28 -24.91
C GLY A 9 2.23 -5.87 -24.39
N THR A 10 2.80 -4.80 -24.94
CA THR A 10 3.93 -4.12 -24.33
C THR A 10 3.44 -3.49 -23.02
N GLY A 11 3.73 -4.14 -21.90
CA GLY A 11 3.60 -3.55 -20.58
C GLY A 11 4.43 -2.27 -20.56
N GLY A 12 3.75 -1.12 -20.64
CA GLY A 12 4.38 0.18 -20.65
C GLY A 12 5.18 0.36 -19.37
N ALA A 13 6.51 0.34 -19.48
CA ALA A 13 7.36 0.91 -18.46
C ALA A 13 7.07 2.43 -18.47
N GLY A 14 6.15 2.85 -17.60
CA GLY A 14 5.87 4.25 -17.33
C GLY A 14 7.15 4.90 -16.79
N GLY A 15 7.84 5.65 -17.65
CA GLY A 15 8.91 6.53 -17.23
C GLY A 15 8.31 7.66 -16.39
N PHE A 16 8.67 7.71 -15.11
CA PHE A 16 8.28 8.82 -14.25
C PHE A 16 9.35 9.90 -14.31
N GLY A 17 8.93 11.07 -14.81
CA GLY A 17 9.73 12.28 -14.92
C GLY A 17 10.26 12.79 -13.58
N ALA A 18 11.34 13.56 -13.71
CA ALA A 18 12.19 14.06 -12.65
C ALA A 18 11.48 14.98 -11.64
N GLY A 19 11.43 14.52 -10.39
CA GLY A 19 11.40 15.32 -9.16
C GLY A 19 12.06 14.49 -8.07
N ASP A 20 13.25 14.89 -7.60
CA ASP A 20 14.02 14.32 -6.47
C ASP A 20 14.12 12.76 -6.35
N GLY A 21 14.03 12.09 -7.50
CA GLY A 21 13.67 10.68 -7.68
C GLY A 21 14.60 9.59 -7.14
N GLY A 22 14.67 9.45 -5.82
CA GLY A 22 15.09 8.19 -5.23
C GLY A 22 13.94 7.19 -5.20
N CYS A 23 12.92 7.48 -4.38
CA CYS A 23 11.98 6.47 -3.88
C CYS A 23 10.68 7.09 -3.35
N ASP A 24 9.76 7.54 -4.23
CA ASP A 24 8.41 7.90 -3.78
C ASP A 24 7.56 6.64 -3.53
N MET A 25 7.88 5.96 -2.43
CA MET A 25 7.19 4.74 -2.00
C MET A 25 5.74 5.00 -1.61
N VAL A 26 5.39 6.23 -1.22
CA VAL A 26 4.00 6.57 -0.89
C VAL A 26 3.16 6.54 -2.15
N ARG A 27 3.61 7.20 -3.22
CA ARG A 27 2.92 7.17 -4.51
C ARG A 27 2.87 5.74 -5.06
N TRP A 28 3.99 5.02 -5.04
CA TRP A 28 4.03 3.60 -5.45
C TRP A 28 2.93 2.79 -4.77
N LEU A 29 2.90 2.80 -3.43
CA LEU A 29 1.92 2.02 -2.68
C LEU A 29 0.49 2.48 -2.95
N GLN A 30 0.25 3.79 -3.06
CA GLN A 30 -1.09 4.27 -3.40
C GLN A 30 -1.54 3.77 -4.77
N ASP A 31 -0.68 3.81 -5.79
CA ASP A 31 -1.02 3.37 -7.14
C ASP A 31 -1.34 1.87 -7.13
N ALA A 32 -0.43 1.04 -6.62
CA ALA A 32 -0.61 -0.41 -6.56
C ALA A 32 -1.86 -0.85 -5.76
N LEU A 33 -2.09 -0.23 -4.60
CA LEU A 33 -3.22 -0.61 -3.74
C LEU A 33 -4.57 -0.05 -4.25
N ARG A 34 -4.56 1.01 -5.06
CA ARG A 34 -5.78 1.53 -5.73
C ARG A 34 -6.16 0.70 -6.96
N ASP A 35 -5.19 0.02 -7.56
CA ASP A 35 -5.43 -0.87 -8.69
C ASP A 35 -5.99 -2.24 -8.24
N ASP A 36 -5.82 -2.61 -6.97
CA ASP A 36 -6.37 -3.83 -6.38
C ASP A 36 -7.82 -3.62 -5.84
N PRO A 37 -8.85 -4.23 -6.47
CA PRO A 37 -10.24 -4.07 -6.06
C PRO A 37 -10.55 -4.75 -4.70
N GLU A 38 -9.87 -5.84 -4.36
CA GLU A 38 -10.08 -6.56 -3.09
C GLU A 38 -9.53 -5.74 -1.93
N VAL A 39 -8.33 -5.18 -2.08
CA VAL A 39 -7.75 -4.25 -1.10
C VAL A 39 -8.64 -3.03 -0.91
N ARG A 40 -9.15 -2.44 -2.00
CA ARG A 40 -10.08 -1.29 -1.92
C ARG A 40 -11.36 -1.63 -1.17
N ALA A 41 -11.95 -2.78 -1.44
CA ALA A 41 -13.16 -3.24 -0.77
C ALA A 41 -12.91 -3.46 0.73
N ALA A 42 -11.78 -4.09 1.08
CA ALA A 42 -11.38 -4.34 2.45
C ALA A 42 -11.18 -3.03 3.23
N VAL A 43 -10.44 -2.07 2.67
CA VAL A 43 -10.20 -0.77 3.32
C VAL A 43 -11.49 0.04 3.46
N THR A 44 -12.36 0.01 2.45
CA THR A 44 -13.66 0.71 2.51
C THR A 44 -14.57 0.12 3.60
N ARG A 45 -14.61 -1.22 3.72
CA ARG A 45 -15.37 -1.91 4.76
C ARG A 45 -14.86 -1.55 6.16
N ALA A 46 -13.55 -1.67 6.37
CA ALA A 46 -12.90 -1.33 7.64
C ALA A 46 -13.09 0.17 7.99
N GLN A 47 -13.06 1.06 7.00
CA GLN A 47 -13.33 2.49 7.20
C GLN A 47 -14.76 2.73 7.72
N GLY A 48 -15.74 1.95 7.24
CA GLY A 48 -17.13 2.00 7.70
C GLY A 48 -17.28 1.64 9.17
N GLU A 49 -16.49 0.68 9.68
CA GLU A 49 -16.51 0.25 11.09
C GLU A 49 -15.91 1.31 12.02
N VAL A 50 -14.85 2.00 11.59
CA VAL A 50 -14.25 3.08 12.38
C VAL A 50 -14.99 4.41 12.20
N GLY A 51 -15.75 4.61 11.13
CA GLY A 51 -16.50 5.84 10.86
C GLY A 51 -15.73 6.87 10.03
N PRO A 52 -16.44 7.89 9.52
CA PRO A 52 -15.90 8.84 8.54
C PRO A 52 -14.77 9.68 9.14
N GLY A 53 -13.73 9.94 8.35
CA GLY A 53 -12.62 10.80 8.76
C GLY A 53 -11.66 10.19 9.80
N ARG A 54 -11.88 8.97 10.29
CA ARG A 54 -10.85 8.24 11.04
C ARG A 54 -9.86 7.58 10.09
N ALA A 55 -8.67 7.27 10.57
CA ALA A 55 -7.64 6.62 9.76
C ALA A 55 -7.26 5.29 10.40
N LEU A 56 -7.07 4.27 9.57
CA LEU A 56 -6.76 2.92 10.02
C LEU A 56 -5.24 2.77 10.16
N LEU A 57 -4.73 2.73 11.40
CA LEU A 57 -3.31 2.43 11.62
C LEU A 57 -3.09 0.92 11.43
N VAL A 58 -2.31 0.54 10.43
CA VAL A 58 -2.13 -0.89 10.07
C VAL A 58 -0.72 -1.41 10.36
N TRP A 59 0.26 -0.53 10.49
CA TRP A 59 1.62 -0.88 10.84
C TRP A 59 2.27 0.21 11.68
N ASN A 60 2.99 -0.17 12.73
CA ASN A 60 3.80 0.75 13.54
C ASN A 60 4.96 -0.01 14.22
N GLY A 61 5.98 -0.37 13.46
CA GLY A 61 7.05 -1.27 13.91
C GLY A 61 6.63 -2.75 13.88
N GLU A 62 5.35 -3.03 14.13
CA GLU A 62 4.70 -4.33 13.97
C GLU A 62 3.37 -4.18 13.22
N TRP A 63 2.92 -5.28 12.61
CA TRP A 63 1.62 -5.34 11.95
C TRP A 63 0.50 -5.33 12.98
N ILE A 64 -0.35 -4.31 12.90
CA ILE A 64 -1.48 -4.19 13.82
C ILE A 64 -2.58 -5.13 13.35
N ARG A 65 -3.05 -5.95 14.28
CA ARG A 65 -4.17 -6.89 14.09
C ARG A 65 -5.31 -6.42 14.98
N ASN A 66 -6.45 -6.05 14.40
CA ASN A 66 -7.62 -5.75 15.23
C ASN A 66 -8.46 -7.02 15.43
N PRO A 67 -8.95 -7.29 16.65
CA PRO A 67 -9.71 -8.51 16.96
C PRO A 67 -11.06 -8.62 16.22
N GLY A 68 -11.56 -7.53 15.62
CA GLY A 68 -12.73 -7.53 14.73
C GLY A 68 -12.42 -7.89 13.26
N GLU A 69 -11.15 -8.00 12.87
CA GLU A 69 -10.71 -8.31 11.50
C GLU A 69 -10.50 -9.82 11.27
N ALA A 70 -11.08 -10.68 12.11
CA ALA A 70 -10.83 -12.12 12.13
C ALA A 70 -11.35 -12.92 10.90
N GLY A 71 -11.78 -12.24 9.82
CA GLY A 71 -12.03 -12.79 8.48
C GLY A 71 -10.95 -12.39 7.45
N GLU A 72 -11.29 -12.28 6.15
CA GLU A 72 -10.39 -11.75 5.09
C GLU A 72 -9.81 -10.35 5.41
N GLY A 73 -10.51 -9.55 6.23
CA GLY A 73 -10.02 -8.41 7.02
C GLY A 73 -9.00 -7.47 6.34
N LEU A 74 -8.09 -6.91 7.12
CA LEU A 74 -6.91 -6.21 6.59
C LEU A 74 -5.74 -7.17 6.35
N ALA A 75 -5.94 -8.49 6.44
CA ALA A 75 -4.87 -9.46 6.22
C ALA A 75 -4.35 -9.38 4.78
N GLY A 76 -5.25 -9.39 3.80
CA GLY A 76 -4.91 -9.15 2.39
C GLY A 76 -4.25 -7.79 2.17
N VAL A 77 -4.73 -6.75 2.84
CA VAL A 77 -4.17 -5.39 2.76
C VAL A 77 -2.72 -5.35 3.27
N ARG A 78 -2.45 -5.95 4.43
CA ARG A 78 -1.09 -6.05 5.00
C ARG A 78 -0.17 -6.84 4.09
N GLN A 79 -0.65 -7.95 3.55
CA GLN A 79 0.09 -8.75 2.58
C GLN A 79 0.42 -7.94 1.32
N ALA A 80 -0.56 -7.24 0.73
CA ALA A 80 -0.35 -6.41 -0.45
C ALA A 80 0.71 -5.33 -0.19
N ILE A 81 0.63 -4.61 0.93
CA ILE A 81 1.66 -3.63 1.31
C ILE A 81 3.04 -4.28 1.44
N ALA A 82 3.13 -5.43 2.14
CA ALA A 82 4.39 -6.13 2.32
C ALA A 82 5.00 -6.60 0.98
N MET A 83 4.17 -7.09 0.04
CA MET A 83 4.61 -7.50 -1.29
C MET A 83 5.15 -6.33 -2.10
N GLU A 84 4.41 -5.21 -2.16
CA GLU A 84 4.86 -4.00 -2.87
C GLU A 84 6.17 -3.45 -2.30
N VAL A 85 6.28 -3.42 -0.97
CA VAL A 85 7.54 -3.04 -0.31
C VAL A 85 8.66 -4.02 -0.66
N ALA A 86 8.39 -5.31 -0.73
CA ALA A 86 9.40 -6.33 -1.08
C ALA A 86 9.91 -6.17 -2.52
N PHE A 87 9.05 -5.75 -3.45
CA PHE A 87 9.42 -5.47 -4.84
C PHE A 87 10.21 -4.17 -5.03
N ALA A 88 10.18 -3.27 -4.04
CA ALA A 88 10.93 -2.03 -4.13
C ALA A 88 12.47 -2.25 -4.07
N PRO A 89 13.27 -1.44 -4.81
CA PRO A 89 14.72 -1.47 -4.73
C PRO A 89 15.23 -1.34 -3.29
N GLN A 90 16.39 -1.95 -2.99
CA GLN A 90 16.96 -1.92 -1.63
C GLN A 90 17.16 -0.49 -1.12
N ALA A 91 17.57 0.44 -1.97
CA ALA A 91 17.71 1.85 -1.62
C ALA A 91 16.40 2.45 -1.09
N CYS A 92 15.26 2.07 -1.69
CA CYS A 92 13.93 2.51 -1.30
C CYS A 92 13.47 1.87 0.00
N ARG A 93 13.70 0.56 0.14
CA ARG A 93 13.43 -0.14 1.40
C ARG A 93 14.23 0.43 2.56
N ALA A 94 15.45 0.92 2.30
CA ALA A 94 16.32 1.51 3.30
C ALA A 94 16.07 3.00 3.56
N GLN A 95 15.15 3.67 2.84
CA GLN A 95 14.89 5.09 3.02
C GLN A 95 14.45 5.39 4.46
N PRO A 96 15.10 6.33 5.17
CA PRO A 96 14.69 6.73 6.50
C PRO A 96 13.41 7.56 6.44
N MET A 97 12.37 7.08 7.11
CA MET A 97 11.08 7.73 7.26
C MET A 97 10.94 8.31 8.66
N ARG A 98 10.17 9.40 8.78
CA ARG A 98 9.82 10.03 10.05
C ARG A 98 8.33 10.35 10.10
N GLY A 99 7.72 10.07 11.24
CA GLY A 99 6.31 10.34 11.50
C GLY A 99 5.36 9.34 10.84
N LEU A 100 4.12 9.79 10.69
CA LEU A 100 3.04 9.04 10.05
C LEU A 100 3.12 9.18 8.54
N VAL A 101 2.92 8.08 7.82
CA VAL A 101 2.60 8.10 6.39
C VAL A 101 1.13 7.77 6.20
N LEU A 102 0.46 8.54 5.36
CA LEU A 102 -0.93 8.32 4.98
C LEU A 102 -0.99 7.72 3.57
N ILE A 103 -1.66 6.57 3.43
CA ILE A 103 -1.98 5.95 2.16
C ILE A 103 -3.46 6.20 1.87
N ARG A 104 -3.74 7.01 0.85
CA ARG A 104 -5.11 7.39 0.47
C ARG A 104 -5.63 6.51 -0.66
N PHE A 105 -6.85 6.03 -0.53
CA PHE A 105 -7.53 5.25 -1.57
C PHE A 105 -8.49 6.08 -2.43
N SER A 106 -8.73 7.33 -2.03
CA SER A 106 -9.45 8.30 -2.84
C SER A 106 -9.00 9.72 -2.53
N ASP A 107 -9.26 10.62 -3.46
CA ASP A 107 -8.95 12.04 -3.32
C ASP A 107 -10.05 12.81 -2.57
N ALA A 108 -11.21 12.19 -2.39
CA ALA A 108 -12.32 12.72 -1.62
C ALA A 108 -11.92 13.02 -0.16
N ALA A 109 -12.44 14.13 0.36
CA ALA A 109 -12.25 14.50 1.76
C ALA A 109 -12.88 13.42 2.67
N GLY A 110 -12.11 12.90 3.62
CA GLY A 110 -12.57 11.85 4.53
C GLY A 110 -12.68 10.45 3.91
N GLY A 111 -12.16 10.25 2.68
CA GLY A 111 -12.14 8.96 2.02
C GLY A 111 -11.28 7.89 2.72
N PRO A 112 -11.42 6.62 2.32
CA PRO A 112 -10.73 5.50 2.97
C PRO A 112 -9.22 5.66 2.93
N ARG A 113 -8.57 5.44 4.09
CA ARG A 113 -7.15 5.71 4.26
C ARG A 113 -6.50 4.86 5.35
N LEU A 114 -5.28 4.46 5.07
CA LEU A 114 -4.42 3.72 5.99
C LEU A 114 -3.29 4.62 6.50
N VAL A 115 -2.83 4.35 7.71
CA VAL A 115 -1.69 5.02 8.31
C VAL A 115 -0.62 4.00 8.63
N LEU A 116 0.62 4.39 8.34
CA LEU A 116 1.83 3.60 8.55
C LEU A 116 2.83 4.36 9.41
N GLY A 117 3.43 3.62 10.34
CA GLY A 117 4.55 4.06 11.17
C GLY A 117 4.18 5.09 12.23
N LYS A 118 5.14 5.35 13.12
CA LYS A 118 5.28 6.48 14.03
C LYS A 118 6.79 6.68 14.26
N GLY A 119 7.22 7.84 14.74
CA GLY A 119 8.63 8.04 15.12
C GLY A 119 9.58 7.94 13.92
N ALA A 120 10.65 7.15 14.02
CA ALA A 120 11.61 6.92 12.93
C ALA A 120 11.59 5.44 12.51
N TRP A 121 11.53 5.17 11.21
CA TRP A 121 11.38 3.82 10.65
C TRP A 121 11.89 3.76 9.21
N ARG A 122 11.90 2.58 8.58
CA ARG A 122 12.19 2.38 7.15
C ARG A 122 11.15 1.46 6.52
N TRP A 123 10.93 1.59 5.23
CA TRP A 123 9.99 0.73 4.49
C TRP A 123 10.30 -0.77 4.67
N GLY A 124 11.59 -1.15 4.62
CA GLY A 124 12.02 -2.53 4.81
C GLY A 124 11.70 -3.14 6.17
N ASP A 125 11.33 -2.32 7.17
CA ASP A 125 10.93 -2.79 8.51
C ASP A 125 9.62 -3.59 8.46
N MET A 126 8.76 -3.29 7.48
CA MET A 126 7.50 -3.99 7.24
C MET A 126 7.71 -5.46 6.82
N LEU A 127 8.91 -5.80 6.33
CA LEU A 127 9.27 -7.15 5.92
C LEU A 127 9.82 -8.00 7.09
N ARG A 128 10.09 -7.38 8.24
CA ARG A 128 10.79 -8.01 9.37
C ARG A 128 9.84 -8.61 10.41
N GLY A 129 8.54 -8.30 10.36
CA GLY A 129 7.57 -8.64 11.41
C GLY A 129 6.53 -9.68 10.99
N ARG A 130 6.36 -10.70 11.84
CA ARG A 130 5.30 -11.72 11.81
C ARG A 130 4.20 -11.33 12.79
#